data_AF-A0A9Q0LXR9-F1
#
_entry.id   AF-A0A9Q0LXR9-F1
#
_cell.length_a   1.000
_cell.length_b   1.000
_cell.length_c   1.000
_cell.angle_alpha   90.00
_cell.angle_beta   90.00
_cell.angle_gamma   90.00
#
_symmetry.space_group_name_H-M   'P 1'
#
loop_
_entity.id
_entity.type
_entity.pdbx_description
1 polymer ?
#
loop_
_entity_poly.entity_id
_entity_poly.type
_entity_poly.pdbx_seq_one_letter_code
_entity_poly.pdbx_strand_id
1 'polypeptide(L)'
;MFPGLAHMLEHMIFMGSNQFPNENDIEHYLSANGGYSNATTECEYTMYELMVERRSLRGAIERFSSAFINPLLSQSSIEQEIEPIDIEFVSAITDDNVRCQLLLTQIANRQHPASKFLWGNRRSLIESKSNERKQDIREQLIKFFNDHYRSNNIVVIVQSQESLENLHNWTCEMFSKIPVSRNTNIISPKLISAPAFEQEQFHRLYRMESIDNGTQLLISWLMSPIISDYQSSPINYLSTISLDFYCSRFVTIIVAGRLC
;
A
#
# COMPACT_ATOMS: atom_id res chain seq x y z
N MET A 1 -14.68 -5.35 7.86
CA MET A 1 -13.31 -4.80 7.90
C MET A 1 -13.40 -3.34 7.51
N PHE A 2 -12.82 -2.46 8.31
CA PHE A 2 -12.87 -1.01 8.08
C PHE A 2 -12.14 -0.66 6.77
N PRO A 3 -12.72 0.17 5.88
CA PRO A 3 -11.98 0.74 4.76
C PRO A 3 -10.82 1.61 5.28
N GLY A 4 -9.61 1.40 4.77
CA GLY A 4 -8.39 2.02 5.31
C GLY A 4 -7.70 1.26 6.44
N LEU A 5 -8.19 0.08 6.87
CA LEU A 5 -7.59 -0.62 8.02
C LEU A 5 -6.12 -1.02 7.79
N ALA A 6 -5.75 -1.41 6.57
CA ALA A 6 -4.38 -1.76 6.23
C ALA A 6 -3.46 -0.52 6.29
N HIS A 7 -3.93 0.61 5.76
CA HIS A 7 -3.22 1.88 5.82
C HIS A 7 -3.08 2.39 7.27
N MET A 8 -4.14 2.28 8.08
CA MET A 8 -4.04 2.54 9.52
C MET A 8 -3.00 1.63 10.20
N LEU A 9 -2.98 0.33 9.88
CA LEU A 9 -1.97 -0.56 10.46
C LEU A 9 -0.55 -0.15 10.05
N GLU A 10 -0.36 0.38 8.84
CA GLU A 10 0.92 0.93 8.40
C GLU A 10 1.45 2.00 9.35
N HIS A 11 0.65 3.02 9.64
CA HIS A 11 0.98 4.07 10.61
C HIS A 11 1.30 3.47 11.98
N MET A 12 0.44 2.55 12.42
CA MET A 12 0.53 1.96 13.77
C MET A 12 1.78 1.10 13.99
N ILE A 13 2.49 0.66 12.95
CA ILE A 13 3.80 -0.01 13.09
C ILE A 13 4.87 0.94 13.65
N PHE A 14 4.76 2.25 13.39
CA PHE A 14 5.69 3.26 13.92
C PHE A 14 5.31 3.75 15.32
N MET A 15 4.11 3.40 15.80
CA MET A 15 3.56 3.82 17.11
C MET A 15 3.98 2.91 18.27
N GLY A 16 5.23 2.45 18.24
CA GLY A 16 5.87 1.72 19.33
C GLY A 16 5.61 0.20 19.36
N SER A 17 6.50 -0.49 20.07
CA SER A 17 6.50 -1.94 20.25
C SER A 17 6.85 -2.31 21.69
N ASN A 18 6.67 -3.57 22.07
CA ASN A 18 6.99 -3.99 23.45
C ASN A 18 8.44 -3.72 23.86
N GLN A 19 9.41 -3.86 22.94
CA GLN A 19 10.83 -3.59 23.24
C GLN A 19 11.15 -2.10 23.19
N PHE A 20 10.47 -1.35 22.33
CA PHE A 20 10.65 0.10 22.13
C PHE A 20 9.29 0.79 22.26
N PRO A 21 8.83 1.08 23.50
CA PRO A 21 7.43 1.45 23.75
C PRO A 21 7.12 2.92 23.45
N ASN A 22 8.14 3.74 23.22
CA ASN A 22 7.94 5.14 22.84
C ASN A 22 7.38 5.21 21.41
N GLU A 23 6.37 6.05 21.20
CA GLU A 23 5.89 6.38 19.87
C GLU A 23 7.01 7.04 19.06
N ASN A 24 7.05 6.75 17.76
CA ASN A 24 8.04 7.30 16.81
C ASN A 24 9.51 7.01 17.18
N ASP A 25 9.79 5.95 17.97
CA ASP A 25 11.17 5.59 18.36
C ASP A 25 12.04 5.25 17.14
N ILE A 26 11.43 4.67 16.10
CA ILE A 26 12.10 4.38 14.81
C ILE A 26 12.51 5.71 14.16
N GLU A 27 11.58 6.64 13.96
CA GLU A 27 11.80 7.96 13.35
C GLU A 27 12.86 8.75 14.11
N HIS A 28 12.75 8.79 15.45
CA HIS A 28 13.70 9.47 16.31
C HIS A 28 15.11 8.87 16.19
N TYR A 29 15.22 7.54 16.19
CA TYR A 29 16.51 6.88 16.02
C TYR A 29 17.12 7.17 14.65
N LEU A 30 16.32 7.07 13.58
CA LEU A 30 16.79 7.32 12.22
C LEU A 30 17.24 8.77 12.06
N SER A 31 16.41 9.74 12.45
CA SER A 31 16.72 11.17 12.35
C SER A 31 17.99 11.54 13.12
N ALA A 32 18.16 11.01 14.35
CA ALA A 32 19.38 11.23 15.14
C ALA A 32 20.64 10.60 14.52
N ASN A 33 20.48 9.68 13.57
CA ASN A 33 21.57 8.95 12.90
C ASN A 33 21.63 9.23 11.39
N GLY A 34 21.13 10.37 10.93
CA GLY A 34 21.22 10.80 9.52
C GLY A 34 20.37 9.96 8.56
N GLY A 35 19.30 9.35 9.09
CA GLY A 35 18.38 8.48 8.37
C GLY A 35 16.97 9.04 8.24
N TYR A 36 16.13 8.30 7.52
CA TYR A 36 14.69 8.54 7.41
C TYR A 36 13.94 7.22 7.20
N SER A 37 12.63 7.23 7.43
CA SER A 37 11.71 6.14 7.13
C SER A 37 10.60 6.64 6.19
N ASN A 38 10.01 5.72 5.45
CA ASN A 38 8.74 5.93 4.75
C ASN A 38 7.99 4.60 4.65
N ALA A 39 6.70 4.65 4.34
CA ALA A 39 5.91 3.47 4.06
C ALA A 39 4.82 3.77 3.01
N THR A 40 4.26 2.71 2.42
CA THR A 40 3.18 2.81 1.44
C THR A 40 2.32 1.56 1.47
N THR A 41 1.02 1.73 1.58
CA THR A 41 0.02 0.65 1.47
C THR A 41 -0.66 0.69 0.12
N GLU A 42 -0.46 -0.38 -0.63
CA GLU A 42 -1.07 -0.62 -1.93
C GLU A 42 -2.17 -1.70 -1.85
N CYS A 43 -2.78 -2.01 -2.99
CA CYS A 43 -3.87 -2.98 -3.08
C CYS A 43 -3.51 -4.37 -2.53
N GLU A 44 -2.25 -4.80 -2.68
CA GLU A 44 -1.81 -6.16 -2.40
C GLU A 44 -0.59 -6.26 -1.47
N TYR A 45 0.05 -5.13 -1.14
CA TYR A 45 1.23 -5.10 -0.28
C TYR A 45 1.30 -3.82 0.55
N THR A 46 2.02 -3.88 1.67
CA THR A 46 2.49 -2.69 2.39
C THR A 46 4.00 -2.75 2.38
N MET A 47 4.64 -1.68 1.89
CA MET A 47 6.09 -1.55 1.81
C MET A 47 6.56 -0.55 2.86
N TYR A 48 7.67 -0.88 3.51
CA TYR A 48 8.32 -0.02 4.49
C TYR A 48 9.78 0.17 4.05
N GLU A 49 10.24 1.41 4.02
CA GLU A 49 11.59 1.79 3.66
C GLU A 49 12.26 2.52 4.81
N LEU A 50 13.52 2.16 5.07
CA LEU A 50 14.35 2.80 6.08
C LEU A 50 15.75 3.01 5.50
N MET A 51 16.29 4.21 5.69
CA MET A 51 17.67 4.55 5.38
C MET A 51 18.35 5.07 6.64
N VAL A 52 19.60 4.66 6.88
CA VAL A 52 20.38 5.12 8.03
C VAL A 52 21.88 5.00 7.75
N GLU A 53 22.68 5.77 8.47
CA GLU A 53 24.14 5.62 8.48
C GLU A 53 24.57 4.20 8.87
N ARG A 54 25.59 3.68 8.19
CA ARG A 54 26.07 2.28 8.32
C ARG A 54 26.29 1.86 9.78
N ARG A 55 26.91 2.73 10.58
CA ARG A 55 27.22 2.48 12.01
C ARG A 55 25.99 2.26 12.89
N SER A 56 24.82 2.72 12.43
CA SER A 56 23.55 2.68 13.16
C SER A 56 22.56 1.68 12.55
N LEU A 57 22.95 0.97 11.48
CA LEU A 57 22.10 0.00 10.78
C LEU A 57 21.58 -1.10 11.71
N ARG A 58 22.42 -1.70 12.54
CA ARG A 58 22.00 -2.76 13.46
C ARG A 58 20.90 -2.28 14.41
N GLY A 59 21.01 -1.08 14.95
CA GLY A 59 20.01 -0.51 15.86
C GLY A 59 18.71 -0.12 15.17
N ALA A 60 18.76 0.23 13.88
CA ALA A 60 17.57 0.43 13.06
C ALA A 60 16.86 -0.90 12.77
N ILE A 61 17.59 -1.95 12.40
CA ILE A 61 17.04 -3.29 12.18
C ILE A 61 16.37 -3.81 13.47
N GLU A 62 16.99 -3.60 14.63
CA GLU A 62 16.44 -4.04 15.92
C GLU A 62 15.07 -3.41 16.21
N ARG A 63 14.98 -2.08 16.14
CA ARG A 63 13.72 -1.34 16.34
C ARG A 63 12.66 -1.74 15.34
N PHE A 64 13.06 -1.78 14.07
CA PHE A 64 12.14 -2.10 12.99
C PHE A 64 11.60 -3.51 13.15
N SER A 65 12.44 -4.52 13.38
CA SER A 65 12.00 -5.90 13.61
C SER A 65 11.03 -6.03 14.79
N SER A 66 11.26 -5.31 15.89
CA SER A 66 10.40 -5.34 17.08
C SER A 66 8.96 -4.93 16.76
N ALA A 67 8.79 -3.95 15.87
CA ALA A 67 7.46 -3.49 15.43
C ALA A 67 6.66 -4.56 14.67
N PHE A 68 7.33 -5.52 14.02
CA PHE A 68 6.68 -6.65 13.33
C PHE A 68 6.52 -7.89 14.21
N ILE A 69 7.11 -7.90 15.40
CA ILE A 69 7.02 -9.00 16.35
C ILE A 69 5.85 -8.75 17.32
N ASN A 70 5.88 -7.60 18.01
CA ASN A 70 4.89 -7.23 19.02
C ASN A 70 4.68 -5.70 19.02
N PRO A 71 3.94 -5.13 18.05
CA PRO A 71 3.54 -3.73 18.09
C PRO A 71 2.56 -3.48 19.24
N LEU A 72 2.57 -2.27 19.80
CA LEU A 72 1.69 -1.93 20.94
C LEU A 72 0.22 -1.82 20.52
N LEU A 73 -0.02 -1.26 19.33
CA LEU A 73 -1.35 -0.97 18.79
C LEU A 73 -2.25 -0.32 19.87
N SER A 74 -1.72 0.72 20.51
CA SER A 74 -2.36 1.36 21.67
C SER A 74 -3.61 2.13 21.24
N GLN A 75 -4.63 2.16 22.10
CA GLN A 75 -5.87 2.88 21.81
C GLN A 75 -5.62 4.40 21.64
N SER A 76 -4.71 4.97 22.45
CA SER A 76 -4.38 6.39 22.37
C SER A 76 -3.70 6.75 21.05
N SER A 77 -2.75 5.94 20.58
CA SER A 77 -2.07 6.21 19.31
C SER A 77 -3.02 6.04 18.13
N ILE A 78 -3.94 5.07 18.17
CA ILE A 78 -5.01 4.93 17.16
C ILE A 78 -5.84 6.20 17.08
N GLU A 79 -6.26 6.75 18.22
CA GLU A 79 -7.07 7.98 18.25
C GLU A 79 -6.32 9.19 17.69
N GLN A 80 -5.01 9.26 17.91
CA GLN A 80 -4.14 10.33 17.41
C GLN A 80 -3.87 10.20 15.90
N GLU A 81 -3.66 8.99 15.38
CA GLU A 81 -3.34 8.72 13.97
C GLU A 81 -4.52 8.86 13.01
N ILE A 82 -5.75 8.99 13.52
CA ILE A 82 -6.93 9.21 12.66
C ILE A 82 -6.88 10.55 11.94
N GLU A 83 -6.40 11.60 12.62
CA GLU A 83 -6.34 12.94 12.03
C GLU A 83 -5.27 13.03 10.92
N PRO A 84 -4.02 12.54 11.11
CA PRO A 84 -3.05 12.40 10.03
C PRO A 84 -3.60 11.68 8.79
N ILE A 85 -4.23 10.51 8.97
CA ILE A 85 -4.80 9.75 7.84
C ILE A 85 -5.90 10.53 7.12
N ASP A 86 -6.74 11.26 7.86
CA ASP A 86 -7.78 12.11 7.26
C ASP A 86 -7.16 13.24 6.43
N ILE A 87 -6.13 13.91 6.96
CA ILE A 87 -5.39 14.97 6.28
C ILE A 87 -4.71 14.44 5.02
N GLU A 88 -4.08 13.27 5.08
CA GLU A 88 -3.48 12.62 3.91
C GLU A 88 -4.50 12.36 2.82
N PHE A 89 -5.67 11.82 3.17
CA PHE A 89 -6.74 11.61 2.21
C PHE A 89 -7.24 12.94 1.61
N VAL A 90 -7.45 13.97 2.44
CA VAL A 90 -7.87 15.31 1.98
C VAL A 90 -6.84 15.94 1.04
N SER A 91 -5.55 15.74 1.31
CA SER A 91 -4.47 16.17 0.43
C SER A 91 -4.48 15.38 -0.88
N ALA A 92 -4.60 14.06 -0.81
CA ALA A 92 -4.57 13.17 -1.96
C ALA A 92 -5.70 13.43 -2.97
N ILE A 93 -6.90 13.78 -2.52
CA ILE A 93 -8.03 14.08 -3.43
C ILE A 93 -7.86 15.39 -4.24
N THR A 94 -6.78 16.14 -4.02
CA THR A 94 -6.41 17.27 -4.90
C THR A 94 -5.76 16.80 -6.20
N ASP A 95 -5.27 15.56 -6.25
CA ASP A 95 -4.72 14.93 -7.46
C ASP A 95 -5.83 14.27 -8.29
N ASP A 96 -5.96 14.65 -9.56
CA ASP A 96 -6.95 14.07 -10.47
C ASP A 96 -6.74 12.58 -10.77
N ASN A 97 -5.52 12.05 -10.64
CA ASN A 97 -5.26 10.61 -10.74
C ASN A 97 -5.90 9.84 -9.56
N VAL A 98 -5.79 10.38 -8.34
CA VAL A 98 -6.44 9.81 -7.15
C VAL A 98 -7.96 9.89 -7.30
N ARG A 99 -8.50 11.00 -7.80
CA ARG A 99 -9.94 11.13 -8.08
C ARG A 99 -10.41 10.12 -9.13
N CYS A 100 -9.63 9.89 -10.19
CA CYS A 100 -9.89 8.84 -11.17
C CYS A 100 -9.86 7.44 -10.54
N GLN A 101 -8.89 7.15 -9.67
CA GLN A 101 -8.81 5.90 -8.93
C GLN A 101 -10.08 5.69 -8.08
N LEU A 102 -10.51 6.73 -7.34
CA LEU A 102 -11.74 6.66 -6.53
C LEU A 102 -12.98 6.42 -7.40
N LEU A 103 -13.08 7.05 -8.57
CA LEU A 103 -14.15 6.77 -9.53
C LEU A 103 -14.15 5.28 -9.94
N LEU A 104 -12.99 4.72 -10.25
CA LEU A 104 -12.86 3.28 -10.57
C LEU A 104 -13.36 2.41 -9.41
N THR A 105 -13.06 2.76 -8.16
CA THR A 105 -13.59 2.02 -7.00
C THR A 105 -15.13 2.09 -6.89
N GLN A 106 -15.74 3.22 -7.27
CA GLN A 106 -17.20 3.39 -7.21
C GLN A 106 -17.94 2.60 -8.29
N ILE A 107 -17.33 2.40 -9.45
CA ILE A 107 -17.94 1.67 -10.58
C ILE A 107 -17.57 0.18 -10.57
N ALA A 108 -16.60 -0.22 -9.75
CA ALA A 108 -16.22 -1.61 -9.56
C ALA A 108 -17.37 -2.42 -8.93
N ASN A 109 -17.38 -3.71 -9.23
CA ASN A 109 -18.32 -4.66 -8.63
C ASN A 109 -18.13 -4.66 -7.11
N ARG A 110 -19.21 -4.42 -6.34
CA ARG A 110 -19.19 -4.36 -4.88
C ARG A 110 -18.77 -5.67 -4.19
N GLN A 111 -18.86 -6.80 -4.90
CA GLN A 111 -18.38 -8.09 -4.41
C GLN A 111 -16.88 -8.30 -4.67
N HIS A 112 -16.25 -7.42 -5.44
CA HIS A 112 -14.83 -7.48 -5.79
C HIS A 112 -14.02 -6.51 -4.90
N PRO A 113 -12.81 -6.87 -4.43
CA PRO A 113 -11.98 -5.98 -3.62
C PRO A 113 -11.58 -4.66 -4.27
N ALA A 114 -11.62 -4.56 -5.60
CA ALA A 114 -11.39 -3.31 -6.33
C ALA A 114 -12.40 -2.21 -5.96
N SER A 115 -13.55 -2.55 -5.38
CA SER A 115 -14.52 -1.55 -4.90
C SER A 115 -14.19 -1.00 -3.51
N LYS A 116 -13.10 -1.46 -2.88
CA LYS A 116 -12.73 -1.02 -1.52
C LYS A 116 -12.08 0.35 -1.57
N PHE A 117 -12.40 1.15 -0.56
CA PHE A 117 -11.71 2.41 -0.29
C PHE A 117 -10.44 2.13 0.52
N LEU A 118 -9.27 2.39 -0.10
CA LEU A 118 -7.95 1.99 0.40
C LEU A 118 -7.33 3.00 1.37
N TRP A 119 -7.50 4.31 1.09
CA TRP A 119 -6.92 5.40 1.89
C TRP A 119 -7.37 5.35 3.35
N GLY A 120 -8.67 5.12 3.59
CA GLY A 120 -9.23 5.41 4.90
C GLY A 120 -9.43 6.90 5.12
N ASN A 121 -10.26 7.22 6.11
CA ASN A 121 -10.46 8.57 6.62
C ASN A 121 -11.20 8.47 7.96
N ARG A 122 -11.38 9.61 8.63
CA ARG A 122 -12.12 9.68 9.89
C ARG A 122 -13.49 9.00 9.80
N ARG A 123 -14.20 9.21 8.69
CA ARG A 123 -15.52 8.62 8.47
C ARG A 123 -15.48 7.09 8.35
N SER A 124 -14.50 6.53 7.63
CA SER A 124 -14.43 5.09 7.40
C SER A 124 -13.89 4.34 8.61
N LEU A 125 -13.04 4.97 9.42
CA LEU A 125 -12.34 4.37 10.55
C LEU A 125 -13.09 4.54 11.88
N ILE A 126 -13.79 5.66 12.09
CA ILE A 126 -14.54 5.93 13.34
C ILE A 126 -16.05 6.05 13.09
N GLU A 127 -16.47 6.90 12.15
CA GLU A 127 -17.86 7.41 12.11
C GLU A 127 -18.84 6.54 11.29
N SER A 128 -18.37 5.44 10.70
CA SER A 128 -19.17 4.63 9.78
C SER A 128 -20.33 3.93 10.49
N LYS A 129 -21.56 4.27 10.09
CA LYS A 129 -22.81 3.64 10.56
C LYS A 129 -22.96 2.15 10.23
N SER A 130 -22.08 1.59 9.39
CA SER A 130 -21.99 0.13 9.19
C SER A 130 -21.49 -0.63 10.42
N ASN A 131 -21.09 0.10 11.48
CA ASN A 131 -20.87 -0.36 12.84
C ASN A 131 -22.18 -0.79 13.57
N GLU A 132 -23.11 -1.44 12.89
CA GLU A 132 -24.25 -2.11 13.55
C GLU A 132 -23.78 -3.12 14.63
N ARG A 133 -22.51 -3.52 14.58
CA ARG A 133 -21.85 -4.41 15.55
C ARG A 133 -20.92 -3.72 16.56
N LYS A 134 -20.78 -2.39 16.56
CA LYS A 134 -19.81 -1.65 17.43
C LYS A 134 -18.44 -2.33 17.48
N GLN A 135 -17.89 -2.72 16.33
CA GLN A 135 -16.59 -3.40 16.32
C GLN A 135 -15.50 -2.43 16.76
N ASP A 136 -14.66 -2.87 17.68
CA ASP A 136 -13.50 -2.11 18.12
C ASP A 136 -12.44 -2.13 17.00
N ILE A 137 -12.03 -0.95 16.53
CA ILE A 137 -11.00 -0.79 15.50
C ILE A 137 -9.67 -1.41 15.96
N ARG A 138 -9.34 -1.32 17.25
CA ARG A 138 -8.12 -1.89 17.81
C ARG A 138 -8.13 -3.41 17.73
N GLU A 139 -9.26 -4.04 18.06
CA GLU A 139 -9.42 -5.49 17.90
C GLU A 139 -9.28 -5.90 16.43
N GLN A 140 -9.81 -5.10 15.49
CA GLN A 140 -9.64 -5.38 14.07
C GLN A 140 -8.19 -5.20 13.61
N LEU A 141 -7.46 -4.20 14.11
CA LEU A 141 -6.03 -4.01 13.82
C LEU A 141 -5.19 -5.17 14.36
N ILE A 142 -5.41 -5.56 15.62
CA ILE A 142 -4.74 -6.72 16.23
C ILE A 142 -5.03 -7.98 15.43
N LYS A 143 -6.28 -8.18 15.03
CA LYS A 143 -6.66 -9.33 14.19
C LYS A 143 -5.97 -9.26 12.83
N PHE A 144 -5.99 -8.12 12.16
CA PHE A 144 -5.38 -7.95 10.83
C PHE A 144 -3.87 -8.18 10.88
N PHE A 145 -3.17 -7.59 11.85
CA PHE A 145 -1.76 -7.84 12.12
C PHE A 145 -1.51 -9.34 12.32
N ASN A 146 -2.35 -10.00 13.13
CA ASN A 146 -2.20 -11.41 13.40
C ASN A 146 -2.51 -12.34 12.22
N ASP A 147 -3.35 -11.90 11.29
CA ASP A 147 -3.70 -12.67 10.11
C ASP A 147 -2.68 -12.45 8.98
N HIS A 148 -2.11 -11.25 8.84
CA HIS A 148 -1.34 -10.84 7.66
C HIS A 148 0.17 -10.61 7.91
N TYR A 149 0.57 -10.08 9.07
CA TYR A 149 1.98 -9.76 9.38
C TYR A 149 2.64 -11.03 9.94
N ARG A 150 2.97 -11.93 9.02
CA ARG A 150 3.55 -13.25 9.29
C ARG A 150 4.75 -13.48 8.41
N SER A 151 5.73 -14.23 8.91
CA SER A 151 7.03 -14.38 8.24
C SER A 151 6.93 -14.95 6.82
N ASN A 152 5.91 -15.77 6.53
CA ASN A 152 5.66 -16.30 5.19
C ASN A 152 5.11 -15.26 4.19
N ASN A 153 4.72 -14.06 4.64
CA ASN A 153 4.22 -12.96 3.81
C ASN A 153 5.17 -11.76 3.79
N ILE A 154 6.33 -11.86 4.46
CA ILE A 154 7.26 -10.77 4.63
C ILE A 154 8.55 -11.10 3.89
N VAL A 155 8.98 -10.18 3.04
CA VAL A 155 10.30 -10.19 2.42
C VAL A 155 11.10 -9.05 3.04
N VAL A 156 12.30 -9.36 3.52
CA VAL A 156 13.23 -8.37 4.09
C VAL A 156 14.41 -8.23 3.14
N ILE A 157 14.70 -6.99 2.75
CA ILE A 157 15.87 -6.64 1.93
C ILE A 157 16.74 -5.69 2.75
N VAL A 158 18.03 -6.01 2.87
CA VAL A 158 19.00 -5.16 3.56
C VAL A 158 20.20 -4.93 2.65
N GLN A 159 20.52 -3.66 2.41
CA GLN A 159 21.68 -3.24 1.64
C GLN A 159 22.61 -2.43 2.53
N SER A 160 23.89 -2.80 2.57
CA SER A 160 24.92 -2.12 3.37
C SER A 160 26.33 -2.46 2.88
N GLN A 161 27.32 -1.69 3.33
CA GLN A 161 28.74 -2.02 3.19
C GLN A 161 29.25 -2.98 4.29
N GLU A 162 28.37 -3.45 5.17
CA GLU A 162 28.65 -4.53 6.12
C GLU A 162 28.91 -5.87 5.41
N SER A 163 29.58 -6.80 6.09
CA SER A 163 29.77 -8.15 5.55
C SER A 163 28.42 -8.87 5.41
N LEU A 164 28.32 -9.77 4.41
CA LEU A 164 27.13 -10.60 4.24
C LEU A 164 26.84 -11.42 5.51
N GLU A 165 27.87 -11.88 6.21
CA GLU A 165 27.76 -12.59 7.48
C GLU A 165 27.11 -11.73 8.58
N ASN A 166 27.52 -10.47 8.72
CA ASN A 166 26.89 -9.54 9.67
C ASN A 166 25.42 -9.31 9.34
N LEU A 167 25.12 -9.02 8.06
CA LEU A 167 23.75 -8.79 7.61
C LEU A 167 22.87 -10.02 7.82
N HIS A 168 23.38 -11.21 7.48
CA HIS A 168 22.69 -12.47 7.70
C HIS A 168 22.41 -12.71 9.19
N ASN A 169 23.42 -12.53 10.05
CA ASN A 169 23.28 -12.77 11.48
C ASN A 169 22.28 -11.81 12.12
N TRP A 170 22.37 -10.50 11.86
CA TRP A 170 21.43 -9.53 12.43
C TRP A 170 20.00 -9.77 11.97
N THR A 171 19.80 -10.00 10.67
CA THR A 171 18.46 -10.22 10.13
C THR A 171 17.86 -11.54 10.61
N CYS A 172 18.64 -12.63 10.63
CA CYS A 172 18.16 -13.91 11.14
C CYS A 172 17.88 -13.86 12.65
N GLU A 173 18.74 -13.23 13.45
CA GLU A 173 18.52 -13.10 14.90
C GLU A 173 17.23 -12.34 15.21
N MET A 174 16.96 -11.26 14.48
CA MET A 174 15.88 -10.33 14.78
C MET A 174 14.55 -10.73 14.12
N PHE A 175 14.53 -10.99 12.81
CA PHE A 175 13.29 -11.28 12.08
C PHE A 175 12.79 -12.73 12.23
N SER A 176 13.63 -13.69 12.66
CA SER A 176 13.17 -15.06 12.93
C SER A 176 12.15 -15.15 14.07
N LYS A 177 12.05 -14.11 14.89
CA LYS A 177 11.08 -13.98 15.98
C LYS A 177 9.67 -13.67 15.47
N ILE A 178 9.50 -13.27 14.20
CA ILE A 178 8.18 -13.04 13.62
C ILE A 178 7.46 -14.38 13.48
N PRO A 179 6.23 -14.52 14.01
CA PRO A 179 5.48 -15.76 13.90
C PRO A 179 5.22 -16.18 12.45
N VAL A 180 5.35 -17.48 12.18
CA VAL A 180 4.87 -18.09 10.93
C VAL A 180 3.35 -18.17 10.97
N SER A 181 2.68 -17.88 9.85
CA SER A 181 1.23 -18.10 9.76
C SER A 181 0.91 -19.58 9.87
N ARG A 182 -0.14 -19.93 10.62
CA ARG A 182 -0.73 -21.28 10.57
C ARG A 182 -1.43 -21.56 9.24
N ASN A 183 -1.72 -20.51 8.47
CA ASN A 183 -2.41 -20.60 7.19
C ASN A 183 -1.40 -20.42 6.05
N THR A 184 -1.08 -21.53 5.38
CA THR A 184 -0.11 -21.56 4.27
C THR A 184 -0.62 -20.92 2.98
N ASN A 185 -1.92 -20.58 2.90
CA ASN A 185 -2.55 -20.05 1.69
C ASN A 185 -2.32 -18.54 1.46
N ILE A 186 -1.54 -17.86 2.30
CA ILE A 186 -1.43 -16.39 2.23
C ILE A 186 -0.41 -15.92 1.17
N ILE A 187 0.44 -16.83 0.66
CA ILE A 187 1.49 -16.48 -0.33
C ILE A 187 0.91 -16.23 -1.74
N SER A 188 -0.33 -16.65 -2.01
CA SER A 188 -0.94 -16.47 -3.34
C SER A 188 -2.18 -15.59 -3.25
N PRO A 189 -2.28 -14.52 -4.06
CA PRO A 189 -3.53 -13.80 -4.24
C PRO A 189 -4.62 -14.82 -4.56
N LYS A 190 -5.67 -14.88 -3.74
CA LYS A 190 -6.79 -15.76 -4.06
C LYS A 190 -7.41 -15.27 -5.35
N LEU A 191 -7.43 -16.11 -6.37
CA LEU A 191 -8.08 -15.78 -7.62
C LEU A 191 -9.54 -15.41 -7.32
N ILE A 192 -9.89 -14.17 -7.63
CA ILE A 192 -11.22 -13.64 -7.37
C ILE A 192 -12.09 -14.05 -8.53
N SER A 193 -13.07 -14.92 -8.27
CA SER A 193 -13.95 -15.44 -9.31
C SER A 193 -14.95 -14.40 -9.83
N ALA A 194 -15.25 -13.38 -9.02
CA ALA A 194 -16.13 -12.30 -9.43
C ALA A 194 -15.41 -11.35 -10.41
N PRO A 195 -16.07 -10.87 -11.48
CA PRO A 195 -15.47 -9.86 -12.36
C PRO A 195 -15.27 -8.55 -11.59
N ALA A 196 -14.16 -7.86 -11.85
CA ALA A 196 -13.83 -6.59 -11.21
C ALA A 196 -14.83 -5.48 -11.55
N PHE A 197 -15.40 -5.50 -12.76
CA PHE A 197 -16.37 -4.52 -13.24
C PHE A 197 -17.53 -5.21 -13.95
N GLU A 198 -18.73 -4.63 -13.81
CA GLU A 198 -19.88 -4.98 -14.65
C GLU A 198 -19.77 -4.28 -16.00
N GLN A 199 -20.03 -4.99 -17.11
CA GLN A 199 -19.84 -4.45 -18.47
C GLN A 199 -20.58 -3.12 -18.70
N GLU A 200 -21.80 -3.00 -18.19
CA GLU A 200 -22.61 -1.79 -18.39
C GLU A 200 -22.03 -0.55 -17.69
N GLN A 201 -21.36 -0.73 -16.55
CA GLN A 201 -20.71 0.38 -15.84
C GLN A 201 -19.34 0.66 -16.46
N PHE A 202 -18.56 -0.37 -16.79
CA PHE A 202 -17.21 -0.19 -17.32
C PHE A 202 -17.19 0.46 -18.73
N HIS A 203 -18.13 0.09 -19.60
CA HIS A 203 -18.18 0.60 -20.98
C HIS A 203 -18.95 1.92 -21.10
N ARG A 204 -18.49 2.95 -20.37
CA ARG A 204 -19.08 4.29 -20.38
C ARG A 204 -18.02 5.38 -20.51
N LEU A 205 -18.45 6.54 -21.02
CA LEU A 205 -17.68 7.77 -20.95
C LEU A 205 -17.98 8.47 -19.62
N TYR A 206 -16.98 8.56 -18.77
CA TYR A 206 -17.04 9.36 -17.55
C TYR A 206 -16.41 10.74 -17.81
N ARG A 207 -17.07 11.79 -17.32
CA ARG A 207 -16.55 13.17 -17.36
C ARG A 207 -16.35 13.62 -15.93
N MET A 208 -15.13 14.01 -15.61
CA MET A 208 -14.74 14.54 -14.32
C MET A 208 -14.23 15.96 -14.51
N GLU A 209 -14.65 16.87 -13.66
CA GLU A 209 -14.08 18.21 -13.59
C GLU A 209 -12.70 18.10 -12.94
N SER A 210 -11.68 18.50 -13.70
CA SER A 210 -10.28 18.54 -13.31
C SER A 210 -10.09 19.62 -12.24
N ILE A 211 -9.32 19.33 -11.20
CA ILE A 211 -8.83 20.35 -10.27
C ILE A 211 -7.64 21.09 -10.90
N ASP A 212 -6.83 20.35 -11.67
CA ASP A 212 -5.71 20.93 -12.41
C ASP A 212 -6.19 21.71 -13.65
N ASN A 213 -5.35 22.60 -14.17
CA ASN A 213 -5.63 23.41 -15.38
C ASN A 213 -5.55 22.61 -16.71
N GLY A 214 -5.64 21.28 -16.65
CA GLY A 214 -5.43 20.36 -17.78
C GLY A 214 -6.73 19.80 -18.36
N THR A 215 -6.64 19.28 -19.59
CA THR A 215 -7.64 18.35 -20.14
C THR A 215 -6.96 17.03 -20.42
N GLN A 216 -7.49 15.95 -19.85
CA GLN A 216 -6.96 14.61 -20.04
C GLN A 216 -8.04 13.67 -20.61
N LEU A 217 -7.62 12.75 -21.47
CA LEU A 217 -8.43 11.64 -21.95
C LEU A 217 -7.79 10.33 -21.50
N LEU A 218 -8.42 9.65 -20.54
CA LEU A 218 -8.00 8.32 -20.10
C LEU A 218 -8.86 7.26 -20.80
N ILE A 219 -8.20 6.28 -21.43
CA ILE A 219 -8.86 5.11 -22.03
C ILE A 219 -8.35 3.86 -21.31
N SER A 220 -9.28 3.11 -20.72
CA SER A 220 -8.95 1.95 -19.88
C SER A 220 -9.49 0.66 -20.49
N TRP A 221 -8.63 -0.37 -20.53
CA TRP A 221 -9.01 -1.74 -20.91
C TRP A 221 -8.80 -2.66 -19.72
N LEU A 222 -9.78 -3.50 -19.41
CA LEU A 222 -9.63 -4.56 -18.41
C LEU A 222 -8.95 -5.77 -19.06
N MET A 223 -7.82 -6.20 -18.48
CA MET A 223 -7.06 -7.36 -18.94
C MET A 223 -6.98 -8.41 -17.84
N SER A 224 -6.79 -9.68 -18.23
CA SER A 224 -6.44 -10.73 -17.28
C SER A 224 -5.06 -10.47 -16.65
N PRO A 225 -4.79 -10.94 -15.42
CA PRO A 225 -3.47 -10.82 -14.82
C PRO A 225 -2.40 -11.48 -15.71
N ILE A 226 -1.36 -10.73 -16.06
CA ILE A 226 -0.26 -11.20 -16.93
C ILE A 226 1.06 -11.45 -16.16
N ILE A 227 1.01 -11.49 -14.84
CA ILE A 227 2.22 -11.60 -14.00
C ILE A 227 3.00 -12.90 -14.27
N SER A 228 2.31 -13.97 -14.69
CA SER A 228 2.92 -15.24 -15.12
C SER A 228 3.72 -15.10 -16.41
N ASP A 229 3.43 -14.10 -17.23
CA ASP A 229 3.97 -13.94 -18.58
C ASP A 229 5.18 -12.98 -18.61
N TYR A 230 5.76 -12.68 -17.43
CA TYR A 230 6.81 -11.68 -17.23
C TYR A 230 8.02 -11.84 -18.17
N GLN A 231 8.36 -13.09 -18.55
CA GLN A 231 9.47 -13.37 -19.47
C GLN A 231 9.20 -12.88 -20.90
N SER A 232 7.94 -12.98 -21.35
CA SER A 232 7.53 -12.52 -22.68
C SER A 232 7.13 -11.05 -22.70
N SER A 233 6.75 -10.50 -21.54
CA SER A 233 6.35 -9.11 -21.32
C SER A 233 5.41 -8.56 -22.41
N PRO A 234 4.24 -9.20 -22.61
CA PRO A 234 3.37 -8.90 -23.76
C PRO A 234 2.82 -7.47 -23.72
N ILE A 235 2.57 -6.92 -22.53
CA ILE A 235 2.12 -5.52 -22.39
C ILE A 235 3.22 -4.54 -22.80
N ASN A 236 4.49 -4.80 -22.49
CA ASN A 236 5.59 -3.94 -22.94
C ASN A 236 5.72 -3.98 -24.47
N TYR A 237 5.53 -5.13 -25.08
CA TYR A 237 5.49 -5.24 -26.54
C TYR A 237 4.35 -4.40 -27.13
N LEU A 238 3.12 -4.55 -26.60
CA LEU A 238 1.94 -3.81 -27.05
C LEU A 238 2.08 -2.29 -26.84
N SER A 239 2.63 -1.87 -25.70
CA SER A 239 2.87 -0.45 -25.41
C SER A 239 3.90 0.13 -26.36
N THR A 240 4.99 -0.60 -26.64
CA THR A 240 6.03 -0.15 -27.59
C THR A 240 5.45 0.08 -28.99
N ILE A 241 4.60 -0.81 -29.50
CA ILE A 241 4.03 -0.61 -30.84
C ILE A 241 2.91 0.45 -30.89
N SER A 242 2.19 0.65 -29.78
CA SER A 242 0.96 1.46 -29.77
C SER A 242 1.17 2.87 -29.23
N LEU A 243 2.15 3.10 -28.36
CA LEU A 243 2.31 4.33 -27.58
C LEU A 243 3.71 4.94 -27.69
N ASP A 244 4.68 4.26 -28.29
CA ASP A 244 6.00 4.84 -28.52
C ASP A 244 5.95 6.01 -29.51
N PHE A 245 6.61 7.11 -29.18
CA PHE A 245 6.56 8.34 -29.98
C PHE A 245 7.16 8.17 -31.39
N TYR A 246 8.18 7.33 -31.55
CA TYR A 246 8.87 7.14 -32.82
C TYR A 246 8.20 6.09 -33.69
N CYS A 247 7.57 5.08 -33.08
CA CYS A 247 7.04 3.92 -33.80
C CYS A 247 5.51 3.93 -33.94
N SER A 248 4.78 4.64 -33.06
CA SER A 248 3.32 4.61 -33.05
C SER A 248 2.70 5.52 -34.09
N ARG A 249 1.99 4.92 -35.05
CA ARG A 249 1.09 5.64 -35.96
C ARG A 249 -0.03 6.34 -35.19
N PHE A 250 -0.50 5.76 -34.09
CA PHE A 250 -1.57 6.35 -33.28
C PHE A 250 -1.11 7.68 -32.68
N VAL A 251 0.03 7.69 -31.99
CA VAL A 251 0.60 8.92 -31.40
C VAL A 251 0.89 9.95 -32.48
N THR A 252 1.50 9.53 -33.60
CA THR A 252 1.79 10.42 -34.74
C THR A 252 0.55 11.12 -35.25
N ILE A 253 -0.57 10.40 -35.43
CA ILE A 253 -1.83 10.97 -35.93
C ILE A 253 -2.43 11.95 -34.92
N ILE A 254 -2.45 11.61 -33.62
CA ILE A 254 -3.01 12.48 -32.58
C ILE A 254 -2.22 13.79 -32.48
N VAL A 255 -0.88 13.72 -32.46
CA VAL A 255 0.01 14.89 -32.37
C VAL A 255 -0.05 15.73 -33.65
N ALA A 256 0.03 15.11 -34.83
CA ALA A 256 -0.08 15.83 -36.10
C ALA A 256 -1.45 16.51 -36.27
N GLY A 257 -2.51 15.88 -35.74
CA GLY A 257 -3.86 16.42 -35.68
C GLY A 257 -4.07 17.50 -34.62
N ARG A 258 -3.07 17.78 -33.76
CA ARG A 258 -3.18 18.70 -32.61
C ARG A 258 -4.35 18.33 -31.67
N LEU A 259 -4.58 17.03 -31.49
CA LEU A 259 -5.61 16.49 -30.62
C LEU A 259 -5.10 16.23 -29.19
N CYS A 260 -3.78 16.21 -28.98
CA CYS A 260 -3.09 16.29 -27.70
C CYS A 260 -1.81 17.11 -27.82
#